data_AF-A0A1X1WPP1-F1
#
_entry.id   AF-A0A1X1WPP1-F1
#
_cell.length_a   1.000
_cell.length_b   1.000
_cell.length_c   1.000
_cell.angle_alpha   90.00
_cell.angle_beta   90.00
_cell.angle_gamma   90.00
#
_symmetry.space_group_name_H-M   'P 1'
#
loop_
_entity.id
_entity.type
_entity.pdbx_description
1 polymer ?
#
loop_
_entity_poly.entity_id
_entity_poly.type
_entity_poly.pdbx_seq_one_letter_code
_entity_poly.pdbx_strand_id
1 'polypeptide(L)' 'MTVMQSHVPANVRAELARRRKRQEDLAELLGLTRQAVSQRLLGRVDFRIAELQAIADYLEVPIATLVAEQQASA' A
#
# COMPACT_ATOMS: atom_id res chain seq x y z
N MET A 1 -10.10 -16.36 -15.92
CA MET A 1 -10.55 -15.75 -14.66
C MET A 1 -9.86 -14.40 -14.55
N THR A 2 -10.56 -13.32 -14.86
CA THR A 2 -9.98 -11.97 -14.83
C THR A 2 -9.69 -11.60 -13.38
N VAL A 3 -8.42 -11.50 -13.01
CA VAL A 3 -8.03 -11.02 -11.68
C VAL A 3 -8.33 -9.52 -11.68
N MET A 4 -9.31 -9.07 -10.90
CA MET A 4 -9.53 -7.65 -10.65
C MET A 4 -8.28 -7.11 -9.94
N GLN A 5 -7.49 -6.27 -10.62
CA GLN A 5 -6.31 -5.68 -10.03
C GLN A 5 -6.74 -4.72 -8.91
N SER A 6 -6.33 -5.02 -7.68
CA SER A 6 -6.57 -4.12 -6.55
C SER A 6 -5.85 -2.79 -6.76
N HIS A 7 -6.54 -1.66 -6.52
CA HIS A 7 -5.94 -0.32 -6.54
C HIS A 7 -5.09 -0.02 -5.30
N VAL A 8 -5.22 -0.84 -4.25
CA VAL A 8 -4.55 -0.64 -2.96
C VAL A 8 -3.03 -0.48 -3.10
N PRO A 9 -2.29 -1.33 -3.84
CA PRO A 9 -0.84 -1.17 -4.00
C PRO A 9 -0.45 0.14 -4.70
N ALA A 10 -1.28 0.64 -5.62
CA ALA A 10 -1.05 1.93 -6.28
C ALA A 10 -1.27 3.09 -5.31
N ASN A 11 -2.34 3.04 -4.52
CA ASN A 11 -2.64 4.04 -3.49
C ASN A 11 -1.52 4.12 -2.44
N VAL A 12 -1.06 2.96 -1.94
CA VAL A 12 0.06 2.91 -0.98
C VAL A 12 1.32 3.53 -1.58
N ARG A 13 1.67 3.22 -2.83
CA ARG A 13 2.82 3.85 -3.52
C ARG A 13 2.65 5.37 -3.65
N ALA A 14 1.45 5.85 -3.98
CA ALA A 14 1.17 7.27 -4.11
C ALA A 14 1.34 8.00 -2.76
N GLU A 15 0.83 7.44 -1.66
CA GLU A 15 0.95 8.05 -0.34
C GLU A 15 2.41 8.03 0.19
N LEU A 16 3.17 6.96 -0.07
CA LEU A 16 4.62 6.93 0.20
C LEU A 16 5.34 8.06 -0.54
N ALA A 17 5.06 8.23 -1.83
CA ALA A 17 5.69 9.25 -2.66
C ALA A 17 5.35 10.67 -2.16
N ARG A 18 4.07 10.94 -1.87
CA ARG A 18 3.59 12.23 -1.33
C ARG A 18 4.31 12.62 -0.04
N ARG A 19 4.64 11.65 0.80
CA ARG A 19 5.31 11.84 2.10
C ARG A 19 6.81 11.61 2.08
N ARG A 20 7.39 11.34 0.91
CA ARG A 20 8.82 11.02 0.72
C ARG A 20 9.30 9.86 1.59
N LYS A 21 8.43 8.87 1.80
CA LYS A 21 8.73 7.61 2.51
C LYS A 21 9.19 6.53 1.54
N ARG A 22 9.98 5.59 2.03
CA ARG A 22 10.60 4.50 1.26
C ARG A 22 9.91 3.17 1.55
N GLN A 23 10.11 2.20 0.66
CA GLN A 23 9.63 0.82 0.90
C GLN A 23 10.35 0.16 2.08
N GLU A 24 11.58 0.59 2.36
CA GLU A 24 12.36 0.16 3.54
C GLU A 24 11.64 0.55 4.84
N ASP A 25 11.06 1.74 4.91
CA ASP A 25 10.28 2.18 6.07
C ASP A 25 9.08 1.25 6.34
N LEU A 26 8.41 0.77 5.28
CA LEU A 26 7.31 -0.19 5.42
C LEU A 26 7.79 -1.58 5.83
N ALA A 27 8.99 -1.98 5.40
CA ALA A 27 9.56 -3.26 5.78
C ALA A 27 9.85 -3.28 7.28
N GLU A 28 10.44 -2.21 7.81
CA GLU A 28 10.67 -2.02 9.24
C GLU A 28 9.35 -1.94 10.02
N LEU A 29 8.39 -1.11 9.57
CA LEU A 29 7.08 -0.93 10.20
C LEU A 29 6.31 -2.24 10.35
N LEU A 30 6.34 -3.09 9.33
CA LEU A 30 5.54 -4.31 9.28
C LEU A 30 6.29 -5.56 9.78
N GLY A 31 7.57 -5.42 10.13
CA GLY A 31 8.44 -6.57 10.45
C GLY A 31 8.59 -7.52 9.27
N LEU A 32 8.62 -6.99 8.04
CA LEU A 32 8.69 -7.74 6.79
C LEU A 32 10.05 -7.54 6.11
N THR A 33 10.39 -8.45 5.20
CA THR A 33 11.53 -8.22 4.30
C THR A 33 11.15 -7.21 3.22
N ARG A 34 12.15 -6.50 2.67
CA ARG A 34 11.97 -5.60 1.51
C ARG A 34 11.33 -6.31 0.31
N GLN A 35 11.69 -7.58 0.09
CA GLN A 35 11.07 -8.40 -0.95
C GLN A 35 9.58 -8.62 -0.67
N ALA A 36 9.20 -8.95 0.57
CA ALA A 36 7.79 -9.16 0.93
C ALA A 36 6.95 -7.89 0.78
N VAL A 37 7.50 -6.71 1.09
CA VAL A 37 6.87 -5.41 0.81
C VAL A 37 6.75 -5.17 -0.70
N SER A 38 7.82 -5.43 -1.46
CA SER A 38 7.82 -5.28 -2.92
C SER A 38 6.75 -6.16 -3.59
N GLN A 39 6.59 -7.42 -3.17
CA GLN A 39 5.53 -8.30 -3.70
C GLN A 39 4.12 -7.73 -3.47
N ARG A 40 3.89 -7.07 -2.31
CA ARG A 40 2.62 -6.40 -2.01
C ARG A 40 2.41 -5.14 -2.84
N LEU A 41 3.45 -4.30 -2.97
CA LEU A 41 3.38 -3.09 -3.79
C LEU A 41 3.23 -3.37 -5.30
N LEU A 42 3.64 -4.56 -5.75
CA LEU A 42 3.40 -5.07 -7.10
C LEU A 42 2.04 -5.77 -7.26
N GLY A 43 1.26 -5.91 -6.18
CA GLY A 43 -0.05 -6.58 -6.21
C GLY A 43 0.00 -8.09 -6.39
N ARG A 44 1.15 -8.72 -6.12
CA ARG A 44 1.31 -10.20 -6.18
C ARG A 44 0.90 -10.88 -4.87
N VAL A 45 0.92 -10.12 -3.78
CA VAL A 45 0.44 -10.53 -2.45
C VAL A 45 -0.46 -9.41 -1.95
N ASP A 46 -1.65 -9.74 -1.47
CA ASP A 46 -2.56 -8.73 -0.94
C ASP A 46 -2.04 -8.18 0.40
N PHE A 47 -2.32 -6.89 0.65
CA PHE A 47 -2.17 -6.34 1.99
C PHE A 47 -3.29 -6.86 2.89
N ARG A 48 -2.92 -7.27 4.11
CA ARG A 48 -3.91 -7.56 5.15
C ARG A 48 -4.46 -6.25 5.71
N ILE A 49 -5.69 -6.28 6.23
CA ILE A 49 -6.32 -5.09 6.85
C ILE A 49 -5.45 -4.50 7.96
N ALA A 50 -4.84 -5.32 8.82
CA ALA A 50 -3.95 -4.86 9.88
C ALA A 50 -2.68 -4.17 9.33
N GLU A 51 -2.14 -4.66 8.21
CA GLU A 51 -1.01 -4.02 7.54
C GLU A 51 -1.43 -2.65 6.97
N LEU A 52 -2.60 -2.57 6.35
CA LEU A 52 -3.14 -1.30 5.84
C LEU A 52 -3.41 -0.29 6.95
N GLN A 53 -3.93 -0.72 8.10
CA GLN A 53 -4.12 0.17 9.25
C GLN A 53 -2.78 0.73 9.75
N ALA A 54 -1.77 -0.13 9.93
CA ALA A 54 -0.45 0.30 10.36
C ALA A 54 0.20 1.28 9.36
N ILE A 55 0.07 1.00 8.05
CA ILE A 55 0.56 1.89 7.00
C ILE A 55 -0.21 3.22 7.01
N ALA A 56 -1.52 3.20 7.21
CA ALA A 56 -2.35 4.40 7.27
C ALA A 56 -1.94 5.29 8.45
N ASP A 57 -1.75 4.69 9.62
CA ASP A 57 -1.29 5.39 10.83
C ASP A 57 0.12 5.97 10.63
N TYR A 58 1.05 5.18 10.07
CA TYR A 58 2.41 5.63 9.76
C TYR A 58 2.45 6.78 8.75
N LEU A 59 1.51 6.77 7.79
CA LEU A 59 1.38 7.81 6.78
C LEU A 59 0.41 8.91 7.22
N GLU A 60 -0.13 8.92 8.44
CA GLU A 60 -1.06 9.96 8.90
C GLU A 60 -2.20 10.21 7.88
N VAL A 61 -2.78 9.14 7.34
CA VAL A 61 -3.97 9.18 6.47
C VAL A 61 -5.07 8.30 7.03
N PRO A 62 -6.35 8.61 6.75
CA PRO A 62 -7.41 7.63 6.94
C PRO A 62 -7.15 6.37 6.11
N ILE A 63 -7.43 5.19 6.67
CA ILE A 63 -7.31 3.92 5.92
C ILE A 63 -8.13 3.92 4.62
N ALA A 64 -9.24 4.67 4.59
CA ALA A 64 -10.06 4.91 3.41
C ALA A 64 -9.26 5.44 2.22
N THR A 65 -8.23 6.27 2.45
CA THR A 65 -7.34 6.78 1.39
C THR A 65 -6.55 5.65 0.71
N LEU A 66 -6.20 4.59 1.44
CA LEU A 66 -5.46 3.46 0.89
C LEU A 66 -6.35 2.49 0.11
N VAL A 67 -7.63 2.38 0.49
CA VAL A 67 -8.59 1.43 -0.12
C VAL A 67 -9.57 2.05 -1.12
N ALA A 68 -9.62 3.38 -1.21
CA ALA A 68 -10.51 4.07 -2.13
C ALA A 68 -10.26 3.63 -3.58
N GLU A 69 -11.35 3.42 -4.32
CA GLU A 69 -11.27 3.24 -5.76
C GLU A 69 -10.61 4.48 -6.37
N GLN A 70 -9.57 4.25 -7.17
CA GLN A 70 -8.99 5.29 -8.00
C GLN A 70 -9.99 5.53 -9.13
N GLN A 71 -10.74 6.63 -9.09
CA GLN A 71 -11.50 7.02 -10.29
C GLN A 71 -10.49 7.23 -11.41
N ALA A 72 -10.62 6.42 -12.47
CA ALA A 72 -9.81 6.56 -13.66
C ALA A 72 -10.08 7.95 -14.25
N SER A 73 -9.08 8.82 -14.18
CA SER A 73 -9.07 10.03 -15.00
C SER A 73 -9.08 9.60 -16.46
N ALA A 74 -10.15 9.96 -17.17
CA ALA A 74 -10.34 9.77 -18.60
C ALA A 74 -9.27 10.47 -19.44
#